data_AF-I9C0J9-F1
#
_entry.id   AF-I9C0J9-F1
#
_cell.length_a   1.000
_cell.length_b   1.000
_cell.length_c   1.000
_cell.angle_alpha   90.00
_cell.angle_beta   90.00
_cell.angle_gamma   90.00
#
_symmetry.space_group_name_H-M   'P 1'
#
loop_
_entity.id
_entity.type
_entity.pdbx_description
1 polymer ?
#
loop_
_entity_poly.entity_id
_entity_poly.type
_entity_poly.pdbx_seq_one_letter_code
_entity_poly.pdbx_strand_id
1 'polypeptide(L)' 'MKLGERFRGFLLLQNMMLKDFIRHGLATRSLATEDAARLNRVATLNVLEIARWDRDLSNGGGSKPSCQDHAE' A
#
# COMPACT_ATOMS: atom_id res chain seq x y z
N MET A 1 -0.06 18.45 3.42
CA MET A 1 -0.02 17.02 3.06
C MET A 1 -0.88 16.81 1.83
N LYS A 2 -0.29 16.34 0.73
CA LYS A 2 -1.00 16.01 -0.52
C LYS A 2 -1.90 14.79 -0.29
N LEU A 3 -2.97 14.64 -1.07
CA LEU A 3 -3.91 13.51 -0.94
C LEU A 3 -3.19 12.15 -1.05
N GLY A 4 -2.20 12.04 -1.94
CA GLY A 4 -1.37 10.84 -2.08
C GLY A 4 -0.58 10.48 -0.81
N GLU A 5 -0.03 11.48 -0.11
CA GLU A 5 0.70 11.25 1.15
C GLU A 5 -0.25 10.77 2.26
N ARG A 6 -1.47 11.31 2.31
CA ARG A 6 -2.50 10.89 3.27
C ARG A 6 -2.96 9.46 2.99
N PHE A 7 -3.21 9.14 1.73
CA PHE A 7 -3.63 7.81 1.30
C PHE A 7 -2.54 6.77 1.59
N ARG A 8 -1.28 7.07 1.26
CA ARG A 8 -0.13 6.23 1.59
C ARG A 8 -0.01 6.00 3.10
N GLY A 9 -0.10 7.06 3.90
CA GLY A 9 -0.04 6.97 5.36
C GLY A 9 -1.15 6.08 5.93
N PHE A 10 -2.37 6.20 5.41
CA PHE A 10 -3.50 5.35 5.78
C PHE A 10 -3.22 3.87 5.47
N LEU A 11 -2.74 3.54 4.27
CA LEU A 11 -2.44 2.15 3.90
C LEU A 11 -1.32 1.54 4.75
N LEU A 12 -0.27 2.31 5.05
CA LEU A 12 0.80 1.87 5.94
C LEU A 12 0.28 1.61 7.36
N LEU A 13 -0.60 2.48 7.86
CA LEU A 13 -1.23 2.31 9.18
C LEU A 13 -2.08 1.03 9.22
N GLN A 14 -2.91 0.78 8.21
CA GLN A 14 -3.69 -0.46 8.12
C GLN A 14 -2.80 -1.70 8.10
N ASN A 15 -1.69 -1.65 7.37
CA ASN A 15 -0.75 -2.77 7.31
C ASN A 15 0.01 -2.99 8.63
N MET A 16 0.29 -1.93 9.38
CA MET A 16 0.86 -2.02 10.73
C MET A 16 -0.14 -2.66 11.70
N MET A 17 -1.40 -2.22 11.68
CA MET A 17 -2.47 -2.80 12.50
C MET A 17 -2.66 -4.30 12.22
N LEU A 18 -2.56 -4.72 10.95
CA LEU A 18 -2.61 -6.13 10.58
C LEU A 18 -1.46 -6.93 11.22
N LYS A 19 -0.24 -6.41 11.18
CA LYS A 19 0.92 -7.07 11.81
C LYS A 19 0.75 -7.18 13.33
N ASP A 20 0.22 -6.15 13.97
CA ASP A 20 -0.06 -6.16 15.40
C ASP A 20 -1.16 -7.17 15.75
N PHE A 21 -2.22 -7.26 14.94
CA PHE A 21 -3.25 -8.28 15.08
C PHE A 21 -2.66 -9.70 15.00
N ILE A 22 -1.81 -9.99 14.00
CA ILE A 22 -1.16 -11.30 13.84
C ILE A 22 -0.29 -11.61 15.07
N ARG A 23 0.54 -10.64 15.49
CA ARG A 23 1.44 -10.80 16.64
C ARG A 23 0.65 -11.05 17.92
N HIS A 24 -0.43 -10.31 18.14
CA HIS A 24 -1.27 -10.47 19.32
C HIS A 24 -2.00 -11.82 19.30
N GLY A 25 -2.58 -12.22 18.16
CA GLY A 25 -3.29 -13.48 18.02
C GLY A 25 -2.40 -14.72 18.21
N LEU A 26 -1.14 -14.65 17.76
CA LEU A 26 -0.14 -15.69 18.04
C LEU A 26 0.23 -15.73 19.53
N ALA A 27 0.43 -14.57 20.16
CA ALA A 27 0.80 -14.49 21.57
C ALA A 27 -0.32 -15.02 22.50
N THR A 28 -1.58 -14.78 22.16
CA THR A 28 -2.75 -15.24 22.92
C THR A 28 -3.28 -16.61 22.48
N ARG A 29 -2.67 -17.22 21.46
CA ARG A 29 -3.13 -18.48 20.83
C ARG A 29 -4.57 -18.41 20.31
N SER A 30 -5.08 -17.21 20.02
CA SER A 30 -6.40 -17.03 19.39
C SER A 30 -6.34 -17.16 17.86
N LEU A 31 -5.14 -17.18 17.28
CA LEU A 31 -4.91 -17.32 15.85
C LEU A 31 -4.10 -18.59 15.55
N ALA A 32 -4.60 -19.42 14.64
CA ALA A 32 -3.87 -20.62 14.19
C ALA A 32 -2.59 -20.23 13.44
N THR A 33 -1.56 -21.06 13.54
CA THR A 33 -0.26 -20.79 12.90
C THR A 33 -0.37 -20.71 11.38
N GLU A 34 -1.25 -21.51 10.77
CA GLU A 34 -1.48 -21.46 9.31
C GLU A 34 -2.13 -20.14 8.88
N ASP A 35 -3.14 -19.68 9.63
CA ASP A 35 -3.80 -18.40 9.37
C ASP A 35 -2.85 -17.23 9.56
N ALA A 36 -2.03 -17.26 10.63
CA ALA A 36 -0.99 -16.28 10.85
C ALA A 36 0.03 -16.25 9.70
N ALA A 37 0.41 -17.40 9.14
CA ALA A 37 1.29 -17.47 7.98
C ALA A 37 0.63 -16.89 6.71
N ARG A 38 -0.65 -17.18 6.48
CA ARG A 38 -1.42 -16.59 5.37
C ARG A 38 -1.51 -15.07 5.50
N LEU A 39 -1.83 -14.56 6.68
CA LEU A 39 -1.93 -13.13 6.96
C LEU A 39 -0.57 -12.42 6.88
N ASN A 40 0.52 -13.05 7.32
CA ASN A 40 1.87 -12.50 7.15
C ASN A 40 2.26 -12.35 5.67
N ARG A 41 1.86 -13.29 4.81
CA ARG A 41 2.05 -13.15 3.35
C ARG A 41 1.28 -11.94 2.82
N VAL A 42 0.03 -11.76 3.23
CA VAL A 42 -0.78 -10.58 2.86
C VAL A 42 -0.10 -9.29 3.32
N ALA A 43 0.37 -9.23 4.57
CA ALA A 43 1.05 -8.05 5.10
C ALA A 43 2.34 -7.70 4.33
N THR A 44 3.02 -8.71 3.79
CA THR A 44 4.20 -8.54 2.94
C THR A 44 3.81 -8.00 1.55
N LEU A 45 2.79 -8.61 0.93
CA LEU A 45 2.28 -8.18 -0.38
C LEU A 45 1.76 -6.73 -0.34
N ASN A 46 1.10 -6.33 0.73
CA ASN A 46 0.63 -4.95 0.93
C ASN A 46 1.77 -3.93 0.86
N VAL A 47 2.95 -4.23 1.42
CA VAL A 47 4.10 -3.31 1.34
C VAL A 47 4.56 -3.13 -0.11
N LEU A 48 4.62 -4.23 -0.87
CA LEU A 48 5.00 -4.19 -2.28
C LEU A 48 3.98 -3.41 -3.11
N GLU A 49 2.69 -3.60 -2.82
CA GLU A 49 1.58 -2.91 -3.47
C GLU A 49 1.61 -1.40 -3.22
N ILE A 50 1.78 -1.00 -1.96
CA ILE A 50 1.92 0.42 -1.57
C ILE A 50 3.12 1.04 -2.29
N ALA A 51 4.25 0.35 -2.33
CA ALA A 51 5.44 0.83 -3.03
C ALA A 51 5.23 0.94 -4.55
N ARG A 52 4.41 0.07 -5.14
CA ARG A 52 4.03 0.18 -6.56
C ARG A 52 3.15 1.40 -6.78
N TRP A 53 2.10 1.58 -5.98
CA TRP A 53 1.23 2.75 -6.08
C TRP A 53 1.98 4.07 -5.86
N ASP A 54 2.96 4.13 -4.95
CA ASP A 54 3.81 5.31 -4.78
C ASP A 54 4.54 5.67 -6.09
N ARG A 55 5.05 4.68 -6.83
CA ARG A 55 5.70 4.90 -8.13
C ARG A 55 4.69 5.33 -9.20
N ASP A 56 3.54 4.67 -9.26
CA ASP A 56 2.53 4.97 -10.28
C ASP A 56 1.96 6.39 -10.11
N LEU A 57 1.71 6.80 -8.86
CA LEU A 57 1.19 8.13 -8.53
C LEU A 57 2.23 9.24 -8.64
N SER A 58 3.52 8.93 -8.45
CA SER A 58 4.60 9.90 -8.69
C SER A 58 4.90 10.08 -10.18
N ASN A 59 4.75 9.03 -10.99
CA ASN A 59 4.96 9.07 -12.43
C ASN A 59 3.74 9.59 -13.24
N GLY A 60 2.53 9.47 -12.69
CA GLY A 60 1.27 9.87 -13.35
C GLY A 60 1.01 11.39 -13.45
N GLY A 61 1.91 12.24 -12.94
CA GLY A 61 1.79 13.71 -13.07
C GLY A 61 2.28 14.29 -14.40
N GLY A 62 2.80 13.45 -15.30
CA GLY A 62 3.57 13.85 -16.49
C GLY A 62 2.88 13.69 -17.85
N SER A 63 1.57 13.48 -17.91
CA SER A 63 0.86 13.36 -19.19
C SER A 63 -0.10 14.53 -19.41
N LYS A 64 0.45 15.73 -19.57
CA LYS A 64 -0.17 16.71 -20.47
C LYS A 64 0.16 16.24 -21.88
N PRO A 65 -0.82 15.90 -22.75
CA PRO A 65 -0.54 16.00 -24.17
C PRO A 65 -0.27 17.48 -24.44
N SER A 66 0.98 17.83 -24.76
CA SER A 66 1.24 19.06 -25.47
C SER A 66 0.61 18.87 -26.85
N CYS A 67 -0.64 19.30 -27.00
CA CYS A 67 -1.12 19.71 -28.32
C CYS A 67 -0.27 20.90 -28.71
N GLN A 68 0.88 20.61 -29.35
CA GLN A 68 1.63 21.59 -30.10
C GLN A 68 0.85 21.81 -31.39
N ASP A 69 0.48 23.07 -31.58
CA ASP A 69 -0.17 23.60 -32.77
C ASP A 69 0.56 23.18 -34.05
N HIS A 70 -0.19 22.68 -35.03
CA HIS A 70 0.13 22.93 -36.43
C HIS A 70 -0.98 23.82 -36.99
N ALA A 71 -0.68 25.10 -37.03
CA ALA A 71 -1.40 26.06 -37.86
C ALA A 71 -0.98 25.84 -39.33
N GLU A 72 -1.98 25.71 -40.21
CA GLU A 72 -1.86 25.96 -41.65
C GLU A 72 -2.77 27.14 -42.01
#